data_AF-A0A2V6HB45-F1
#
_entry.id   AF-A0A2V6HB45-F1
#
_cell.length_a   1.000
_cell.length_b   1.000
_cell.length_c   1.000
_cell.angle_alpha   90.00
_cell.angle_beta   90.00
_cell.angle_gamma   90.00
#
_symmetry.space_group_name_H-M   'P 1'
#
loop_
_entity.id
_entity.type
_entity.pdbx_description
1 polymer ?
#
loop_
_entity_poly.entity_id
_entity_poly.type
_entity_poly.pdbx_seq_one_letter_code
_entity_poly.pdbx_strand_id
1 'polypeptide(L)'
;MKGLLAGSGVIAIVVGFAGQNLFAGIIGGIAIHINRPYKLGDWLKVGDTYAEVREINWRSTRLCTNDDIYLDIPNNEMVSHEIVNLHYPTEVHAMRIRVGVE
;
A
#
# COMPACT_ATOMS: atom_id res chain seq x y z
N MET A 1 -45.67 2.73 -5.46
CA MET A 1 -44.64 2.83 -4.40
C MET A 1 -43.64 1.67 -4.37
N LYS A 2 -44.03 0.39 -4.52
CA LYS A 2 -43.09 -0.75 -4.45
C LYS A 2 -41.95 -0.71 -5.49
N GLY A 3 -42.22 -0.23 -6.71
CA GLY A 3 -41.21 -0.11 -7.78
C GLY A 3 -40.15 0.97 -7.53
N LEU A 4 -40.47 2.04 -6.78
CA LEU A 4 -39.52 3.11 -6.47
C LEU A 4 -38.52 2.64 -5.38
N LEU A 5 -39.01 1.91 -4.38
CA LEU A 5 -38.18 1.29 -3.32
C LEU A 5 -37.29 0.17 -3.88
N ALA A 6 -37.79 -0.64 -4.81
CA ALA A 6 -36.99 -1.66 -5.49
C ALA A 6 -35.93 -1.02 -6.41
N GLY A 7 -36.28 0.03 -7.17
CA GLY A 7 -35.35 0.77 -8.03
C GLY A 7 -34.26 1.53 -7.26
N SER A 8 -34.60 2.13 -6.10
CA SER A 8 -33.62 2.82 -5.26
C SER A 8 -32.56 1.89 -4.67
N GLY A 9 -32.94 0.64 -4.35
CA GLY A 9 -31.99 -0.36 -3.86
C GLY A 9 -30.94 -0.75 -4.90
N VAL A 10 -31.37 -0.97 -6.15
CA VAL A 10 -30.46 -1.31 -7.25
C VAL A 10 -29.48 -0.17 -7.52
N ILE A 11 -29.94 1.08 -7.51
CA ILE A 11 -29.08 2.26 -7.70
C ILE A 11 -28.01 2.35 -6.60
N ALA A 12 -28.39 2.16 -5.33
CA ALA A 12 -27.45 2.20 -4.22
C ALA A 12 -26.36 1.11 -4.33
N ILE A 13 -26.74 -0.09 -4.76
CA ILE A 13 -25.80 -1.20 -4.97
C ILE A 13 -24.82 -0.87 -6.11
N VAL A 14 -25.31 -0.37 -7.24
CA VAL A 14 -24.48 0.02 -8.39
C VAL A 14 -23.47 1.11 -7.99
N VAL A 15 -23.91 2.12 -7.24
CA VAL A 15 -23.03 3.18 -6.73
C VAL A 15 -21.99 2.62 -5.75
N GLY A 16 -22.39 1.71 -4.86
CA GLY A 16 -21.48 1.04 -3.92
C GLY A 16 -20.39 0.24 -4.63
N PHE A 17 -20.76 -0.55 -5.64
CA PHE A 17 -19.78 -1.28 -6.46
C PHE A 17 -18.85 -0.35 -7.24
N ALA A 18 -19.37 0.74 -7.80
CA ALA A 18 -18.54 1.72 -8.49
C ALA A 18 -17.52 2.41 -7.55
N GLY A 19 -17.90 2.65 -6.30
CA GLY A 19 -17.06 3.29 -5.28
C GLY A 19 -16.12 2.36 -4.52
N GLN A 20 -16.15 1.04 -4.76
CA GLN A 20 -15.45 0.05 -3.95
C GLN A 20 -13.94 0.35 -3.80
N ASN A 21 -13.27 0.77 -4.87
CA ASN A 21 -11.84 1.08 -4.85
C ASN A 21 -11.51 2.29 -3.95
N LEU A 22 -12.40 3.29 -3.89
CA LEU A 22 -12.22 4.46 -3.02
C LEU A 22 -12.29 4.04 -1.55
N PHE A 23 -13.29 3.23 -1.20
CA PHE A 23 -13.43 2.70 0.16
C PHE A 23 -12.26 1.80 0.55
N ALA A 24 -11.78 0.96 -0.36
CA ALA A 24 -10.61 0.12 -0.13
C ALA A 24 -9.36 0.97 0.16
N GLY A 25 -9.12 2.05 -0.59
CA GLY A 25 -7.99 2.96 -0.37
C GLY A 25 -8.02 3.64 1.01
N ILE A 26 -9.20 4.10 1.44
CA ILE A 26 -9.40 4.73 2.76
C ILE A 26 -9.16 3.72 3.87
N ILE A 27 -9.76 2.52 3.79
CA ILE A 27 -9.58 1.46 4.78
C ILE A 27 -8.12 1.03 4.84
N GLY A 28 -7.45 0.91 3.69
CA GLY A 28 -6.02 0.61 3.61
C GLY A 28 -5.17 1.66 4.33
N GLY A 29 -5.44 2.95 4.11
CA GLY A 29 -4.74 4.03 4.80
C GLY A 29 -4.92 4.01 6.32
N ILE A 30 -6.16 3.77 6.79
CA ILE A 30 -6.46 3.62 8.22
C ILE A 30 -5.71 2.40 8.79
N ALA A 31 -5.72 1.27 8.09
CA ALA A 31 -5.04 0.04 8.53
C ALA A 31 -3.53 0.25 8.70
N ILE A 32 -2.88 0.93 7.75
CA ILE A 32 -1.45 1.28 7.85
C ILE A 32 -1.21 2.18 9.08
N HIS A 33 -2.08 3.15 9.35
CA HIS A 33 -1.93 4.06 10.48
C HIS A 33 -2.10 3.38 11.84
N ILE A 34 -3.03 2.42 11.95
CA ILE A 34 -3.32 1.68 13.17
C ILE A 34 -2.23 0.64 13.45
N ASN A 35 -1.93 -0.20 12.47
CA ASN A 35 -1.02 -1.33 12.64
C ASN A 35 0.45 -0.91 12.53
N ARG A 36 0.73 0.24 11.90
CA ARG A 36 2.07 0.78 11.63
C ARG A 36 3.08 -0.30 11.21
N PRO A 37 2.79 -1.09 10.15
CA PRO A 37 3.69 -2.15 9.68
C PRO A 37 5.04 -1.60 9.20
N TYR A 38 5.07 -0.31 8.85
CA TYR A 38 6.25 0.46 8.49
C TYR A 38 6.05 1.94 8.85
N LYS A 39 7.16 2.70 8.86
CA LYS A 39 7.21 4.12 9.19
C LYS A 39 8.00 4.90 8.13
N LEU A 40 7.94 6.23 8.21
CA LEU A 40 8.80 7.11 7.43
C LEU A 40 10.27 6.77 7.68
N GLY A 41 11.06 6.64 6.61
CA GLY A 41 12.48 6.26 6.65
C GLY A 41 12.73 4.76 6.61
N ASP A 42 11.72 3.91 6.77
CA ASP A 42 11.91 2.46 6.69
C ASP A 42 12.25 2.06 5.25
N TRP A 43 13.18 1.12 5.10
CA TRP A 43 13.47 0.50 3.81
C TRP A 43 12.58 -0.73 3.66
N LEU A 44 11.81 -0.75 2.58
CA LEU A 44 10.87 -1.83 2.28
C LEU A 44 11.29 -2.54 1.01
N LYS A 45 11.06 -3.86 0.99
CA LYS A 45 10.92 -4.61 -0.25
C LYS A 45 9.44 -4.84 -0.51
N VAL A 46 8.94 -4.29 -1.60
CA VAL A 46 7.56 -4.42 -2.07
C VAL A 46 7.60 -5.09 -3.44
N GLY A 47 7.12 -6.34 -3.52
CA GLY A 47 7.36 -7.18 -4.69
C GLY A 47 8.87 -7.37 -4.93
N ASP A 48 9.37 -6.95 -6.09
CA ASP A 48 10.79 -7.01 -6.44
C ASP A 48 11.55 -5.68 -6.22
N THR A 49 10.85 -4.64 -5.78
CA THR A 49 11.41 -3.29 -5.67
C THR A 49 11.86 -3.01 -4.23
N TYR A 50 13.08 -2.49 -4.09
CA TYR A 50 13.64 -2.00 -2.85
C TYR A 50 13.53 -0.48 -2.81
N ALA A 51 12.86 0.07 -1.78
CA ALA A 51 12.64 1.51 -1.69
C ALA A 51 12.44 1.99 -0.24
N GLU A 52 12.85 3.23 0.01
CA GLU A 52 12.69 3.92 1.29
C GLU A 52 11.32 4.62 1.35
N VAL A 53 10.62 4.52 2.48
CA VAL A 53 9.37 5.23 2.72
C VAL A 53 9.64 6.73 2.91
N ARG A 54 9.24 7.55 1.94
CA ARG A 54 9.42 9.00 1.98
C ARG A 54 8.21 9.74 2.53
N GLU A 55 6.99 9.26 2.24
CA GLU A 55 5.75 9.91 2.66
C GLU A 55 4.63 8.89 2.84
N ILE A 56 3.81 9.06 3.88
CA ILE A 56 2.61 8.26 4.09
C ILE A 56 1.42 9.21 4.13
N ASN A 57 0.56 9.12 3.11
CA ASN A 57 -0.68 9.89 3.00
C ASN A 57 -1.90 9.03 3.33
N TRP A 58 -3.06 9.68 3.41
CA TRP A 58 -4.33 9.00 3.66
C TRP A 58 -4.73 8.00 2.55
N ARG A 59 -4.27 8.22 1.31
CA ARG A 59 -4.62 7.36 0.15
C ARG A 59 -3.46 6.55 -0.44
N SER A 60 -2.21 6.96 -0.19
CA SER A 60 -1.04 6.34 -0.81
C SER A 60 0.21 6.48 0.05
N THR A 61 1.19 5.62 -0.22
CA THR A 61 2.53 5.66 0.35
C THR A 61 3.51 5.97 -0.78
N ARG A 62 4.32 7.04 -0.62
CA ARG A 62 5.40 7.34 -1.56
C ARG A 62 6.69 6.69 -1.10
N LEU A 63 7.28 5.91 -1.99
CA LEU A 63 8.56 5.27 -1.82
C LEU A 63 9.59 5.91 -2.76
N CYS A 64 10.87 5.85 -2.40
CA CYS A 64 11.97 6.26 -3.27
C CYS A 64 12.98 5.13 -3.38
N THR A 65 13.31 4.70 -4.60
CA THR A 65 14.29 3.64 -4.83
C THR A 65 15.72 4.14 -4.57
N ASN A 66 16.68 3.22 -4.58
CA ASN A 66 18.11 3.54 -4.54
C ASN A 66 18.58 4.38 -5.73
N ASP A 67 17.82 4.40 -6.82
CA ASP A 67 18.10 5.18 -8.04
C ASP A 67 17.41 6.55 -8.03
N ASP A 68 16.90 7.00 -6.87
CA ASP A 68 16.17 8.25 -6.66
C ASP A 68 14.86 8.36 -7.48
N ILE A 69 14.21 7.22 -7.72
CA ILE A 69 12.93 7.15 -8.45
C ILE A 69 11.79 7.07 -7.44
N TYR A 70 10.85 8.02 -7.54
CA TYR A 70 9.65 8.04 -6.71
C TYR A 70 8.55 7.11 -7.23
N LEU A 71 7.96 6.34 -6.31
CA LEU A 71 6.85 5.43 -6.55
C LEU A 71 5.68 5.83 -5.64
N ASP A 72 4.54 6.23 -6.20
CA ASP A 72 3.32 6.50 -5.42
C ASP A 72 2.41 5.26 -5.46
N ILE A 73 2.43 4.47 -4.39
CA ILE A 73 1.66 3.22 -4.32
C ILE A 73 0.38 3.44 -3.50
N PRO A 74 -0.81 3.17 -4.04
CA PRO A 74 -2.06 3.24 -3.31
C PRO A 74 -2.05 2.38 -2.02
N ASN A 75 -2.63 2.90 -0.95
CA ASN A 75 -2.61 2.21 0.35
C ASN A 75 -3.36 0.86 0.33
N ASN A 76 -4.41 0.72 -0.50
CA ASN A 76 -5.09 -0.57 -0.68
C ASN A 76 -4.18 -1.61 -1.34
N GLU A 77 -3.30 -1.18 -2.25
CA GLU A 77 -2.31 -2.05 -2.89
C GLU A 77 -1.21 -2.42 -1.89
N MET A 78 -0.68 -1.45 -1.13
CA MET A 78 0.28 -1.72 -0.05
C MET A 78 -0.24 -2.76 0.95
N VAL A 79 -1.48 -2.64 1.41
CA VAL A 79 -2.08 -3.58 2.38
C VAL A 79 -2.39 -4.95 1.75
N SER A 80 -2.55 -5.01 0.42
CA SER A 80 -2.86 -6.26 -0.28
C SER A 80 -1.62 -7.06 -0.66
N HIS A 81 -0.44 -6.44 -0.69
CA HIS A 81 0.83 -7.09 -1.03
C HIS A 81 1.63 -7.50 0.20
N GLU A 82 2.49 -8.51 0.02
CA GLU A 82 3.52 -8.83 1.01
C GLU A 82 4.54 -7.69 1.06
N ILE A 83 4.73 -7.13 2.24
CA ILE A 83 5.72 -6.09 2.51
C ILE A 83 6.78 -6.67 3.43
N VAL A 84 8.04 -6.63 2.99
CA VAL A 84 9.18 -6.99 3.84
C VAL A 84 9.83 -5.70 4.33
N ASN A 85 9.70 -5.43 5.63
CA ASN A 85 10.38 -4.30 6.26
C ASN A 85 11.83 -4.70 6.58
N LEU A 86 12.78 -4.06 5.92
CA LEU A 86 14.22 -4.31 6.08
C LEU A 86 14.83 -3.53 7.24
N HIS A 87 14.06 -2.63 7.84
CA HIS A 87 14.47 -1.72 8.91
C HIS A 87 14.04 -2.21 10.31
N TYR A 88 13.12 -3.20 10.39
CA TYR A 88 12.59 -3.71 11.66
C TYR A 88 12.95 -5.20 11.86
N PRO A 89 13.37 -5.63 13.08
CA PRO A 89 13.43 -4.88 14.33
C PRO A 89 14.64 -3.96 14.49
N THR A 90 15.64 -4.10 13.63
CA THR A 90 16.87 -3.29 13.65
C THR A 90 17.19 -2.78 12.26
N GLU A 91 17.82 -1.61 12.17
CA GLU A 91 18.21 -0.98 10.88
C GLU A 91 19.21 -1.83 10.08
N VAL A 92 19.94 -2.72 10.76
CA VAL A 92 20.91 -3.60 10.13
C VAL A 92 20.22 -4.85 9.58
N HIS A 93 20.30 -5.01 8.26
CA HIS A 93 19.82 -6.18 7.53
C HIS A 93 20.94 -6.75 6.65
N ALA A 94 20.99 -8.08 6.51
CA ALA A 94 21.98 -8.75 5.65
C ALA A 94 21.48 -8.89 4.21
N MET A 95 22.21 -8.33 3.24
CA MET A 95 21.99 -8.54 1.81
C MET A 95 22.97 -9.60 1.27
N ARG A 96 22.44 -10.65 0.64
CA ARG A 96 23.26 -11.72 0.03
C ARG A 96 23.49 -11.41 -1.44
N ILE A 97 24.73 -11.19 -1.83
CA ILE A 97 25.15 -10.95 -3.21
C ILE A 97 25.90 -12.19 -3.69
N ARG A 98 25.48 -12.77 -4.83
CA ARG A 98 26.23 -13.84 -5.49
C ARG A 98 27.25 -13.21 -6.42
N VAL A 99 28.52 -13.42 -6.15
CA VAL A 99 29.62 -12.98 -7.01
C VAL A 99 30.12 -14.19 -7.79
N GLY A 100 29.95 -14.17 -9.11
CA GLY A 100 30.61 -15.13 -10.00
C GLY A 100 32.06 -14.68 -10.23
N VAL A 101 32.99 -15.61 -10.16
CA VAL A 101 34.40 -15.38 -10.52
C VAL A 101 34.69 -16.32 -11.68
N GLU A 102 35.29 -15.79 -12.76
CA GLU A 102 35.77 -16.57 -13.91
C GLU A 102 37.07 -17.33 -13.58
#